data_AF-A0A090M5S3-F1
#
_entry.id   AF-A0A090M5S3-F1
#
_cell.length_a   1.000
_cell.length_b   1.000
_cell.length_c   1.000
_cell.angle_alpha   90.00
_cell.angle_beta   90.00
_cell.angle_gamma   90.00
#
_symmetry.space_group_name_H-M   'P 1'
#
loop_
_entity.id
_entity.type
_entity.pdbx_description
1 polymer ?
#
loop_
_entity_poly.entity_id
_entity_poly.type
_entity_poly.pdbx_seq_one_letter_code
_entity_poly.pdbx_strand_id
1 'polypeptide(L)'
;MKRSGTKLSPEDRKSLEEILRHVTTSRDDVRDAMEFAVERAECAGDVVDVIASSLIEPDASLGTVIARLYVVSDILHNASAPVRGVQAYRTEFSRILPRVFASLERLASDARVSKSTRDAFTKNVTDVLHCWSDWCVFADTVVDDLRATFTAAP
;
A
#
# COMPACT_ATOMS: atom_id res chain seq x y z
N MET A 1 25.39 -5.85 -12.27
CA MET A 1 24.58 -4.86 -13.01
C MET A 1 23.81 -4.03 -12.00
N LYS A 2 24.25 -2.79 -11.70
CA LYS A 2 23.56 -1.91 -10.74
C LYS A 2 22.42 -1.23 -11.49
N ARG A 3 21.15 -1.50 -11.13
CA ARG A 3 20.03 -0.67 -11.57
C ARG A 3 20.27 0.72 -10.97
N SER A 4 20.77 1.65 -11.77
CA SER A 4 20.66 3.07 -11.46
C SER A 4 19.18 3.44 -11.62
N GLY A 5 18.34 3.03 -10.67
CA GLY A 5 16.96 3.49 -10.61
C GLY A 5 16.98 4.98 -10.31
N THR A 6 16.22 5.76 -11.07
CA THR A 6 15.99 7.17 -10.79
C THR A 6 15.50 7.28 -9.34
N LYS A 7 16.13 8.18 -8.58
CA LYS A 7 15.81 8.39 -7.17
C LYS A 7 14.77 9.49 -7.03
N LEU A 8 13.88 9.34 -6.05
CA LEU A 8 12.93 10.39 -5.70
C LEU A 8 13.72 11.59 -5.16
N SER A 9 13.37 12.81 -5.59
CA SER A 9 14.00 14.01 -5.04
C SER A 9 13.68 14.15 -3.54
N PRO A 10 14.53 14.81 -2.73
CA PRO A 10 14.21 15.10 -1.34
C PRO A 10 12.88 15.86 -1.17
N GLU A 11 12.59 16.79 -2.08
CA GLU A 11 11.34 17.57 -2.09
C GLU A 11 10.12 16.69 -2.40
N ASP A 12 10.21 15.81 -3.39
CA ASP A 12 9.13 14.88 -3.73
C ASP A 12 8.92 13.85 -2.62
N ARG A 13 9.98 13.36 -1.99
CA ARG A 13 9.89 12.47 -0.84
C ARG A 13 9.12 13.15 0.30
N LYS A 14 9.50 14.37 0.65
CA LYS A 14 8.82 15.14 1.69
C LYS A 14 7.34 15.39 1.33
N SER A 15 7.06 15.69 0.07
CA SER A 15 5.69 15.91 -0.42
C SER A 15 4.85 14.64 -0.31
N LEU A 16 5.39 13.48 -0.70
CA LEU A 16 4.72 12.20 -0.55
C LEU A 16 4.46 11.84 0.91
N GLU A 17 5.45 12.04 1.79
CA GLU A 17 5.28 11.84 3.23
C GLU A 17 4.16 12.73 3.80
N GLU A 18 4.05 13.97 3.34
CA GLU A 18 3.00 14.91 3.77
C GLU A 18 1.62 14.51 3.24
N ILE A 19 1.52 14.07 1.98
CA ILE A 19 0.30 13.51 1.40
C ILE A 19 -0.17 12.31 2.23
N LEU A 20 0.73 11.36 2.51
CA LEU A 20 0.41 10.13 3.27
C LEU A 20 0.09 10.40 4.74
N ARG A 21 0.52 11.54 5.29
CA ARG A 21 0.15 11.98 6.65
C ARG A 21 -1.30 12.44 6.73
N HIS A 22 -1.82 13.04 5.65
CA HIS A 22 -3.14 13.67 5.62
C HIS A 22 -4.18 12.90 4.80
N VAL A 23 -3.78 11.85 4.07
CA VAL A 23 -4.67 11.04 3.24
C VAL A 23 -5.83 10.46 4.06
N THR A 24 -7.04 10.59 3.52
CA THR A 24 -8.23 9.93 4.07
C THR A 24 -8.74 8.86 3.11
N THR A 25 -9.82 8.18 3.47
CA THR A 25 -10.48 7.20 2.58
C THR A 25 -11.34 7.87 1.49
N SER A 26 -11.34 9.21 1.42
CA SER A 26 -12.03 9.93 0.36
C SER A 26 -11.42 9.61 -1.01
N ARG A 27 -12.27 9.56 -2.04
CA ARG A 27 -11.83 9.25 -3.40
C ARG A 27 -10.84 10.28 -3.93
N ASP A 28 -11.02 11.55 -3.57
CA ASP A 28 -10.15 12.63 -4.04
C ASP A 28 -8.75 12.51 -3.43
N ASP A 29 -8.63 12.28 -2.12
CA ASP A 29 -7.31 12.13 -1.48
C ASP A 29 -6.54 10.91 -2.01
N VAL A 30 -7.23 9.79 -2.20
CA VAL A 30 -6.62 8.56 -2.74
C VAL A 30 -6.19 8.76 -4.19
N ARG A 31 -7.03 9.40 -5.01
CA ARG A 31 -6.70 9.75 -6.40
C ARG A 31 -5.47 10.63 -6.45
N ASP A 32 -5.45 11.72 -5.68
CA ASP A 32 -4.36 12.71 -5.73
C ASP A 32 -3.02 12.10 -5.28
N ALA A 33 -3.05 11.22 -4.27
CA ALA A 33 -1.88 10.45 -3.85
C ALA A 33 -1.40 9.44 -4.90
N MET A 34 -2.32 8.76 -5.58
CA MET A 34 -1.99 7.84 -6.68
C MET A 34 -1.43 8.59 -7.89
N GLU A 35 -2.01 9.74 -8.25
CA GLU A 35 -1.53 10.58 -9.36
C GLU A 35 -0.10 11.06 -9.09
N PHE A 36 0.18 11.53 -7.86
CA PHE A 36 1.53 11.90 -7.44
C PHE A 36 2.53 10.75 -7.67
N ALA A 37 2.14 9.52 -7.30
CA ALA A 37 2.98 8.34 -7.50
C ALA A 37 3.18 8.05 -9.00
N VAL A 38 2.11 8.03 -9.81
CA VAL A 38 2.17 7.74 -11.25
C VAL A 38 3.04 8.75 -12.00
N GLU A 39 2.98 10.03 -11.68
CA GLU A 39 3.85 11.07 -12.25
C GLU A 39 5.34 10.80 -12.00
N ARG A 40 5.66 10.04 -10.93
CA ARG A 40 7.02 9.73 -10.47
C ARG A 40 7.35 8.25 -10.62
N ALA A 41 6.68 7.55 -11.54
CA ALA A 41 6.82 6.11 -11.70
C ALA A 41 8.24 5.65 -12.12
N GLU A 42 9.06 6.52 -12.71
CA GLU A 42 10.49 6.21 -12.95
C GLU A 42 11.28 6.00 -11.64
N CYS A 43 10.75 6.52 -10.52
CA CYS A 43 11.28 6.39 -9.17
C CYS A 43 10.49 5.36 -8.33
N ALA A 44 9.80 4.40 -8.97
CA ALA A 44 8.85 3.49 -8.32
C ALA A 44 9.40 2.82 -7.04
N GLY A 45 10.68 2.41 -7.03
CA GLY A 45 11.30 1.80 -5.84
C GLY A 45 11.27 2.71 -4.61
N ASP A 46 11.68 3.97 -4.77
CA ASP A 46 11.69 4.94 -3.66
C ASP A 46 10.26 5.34 -3.24
N VAL A 47 9.33 5.46 -4.20
CA VAL A 47 7.91 5.74 -3.92
C VAL A 47 7.29 4.60 -3.11
N VAL A 48 7.55 3.34 -3.50
CA VAL A 48 7.09 2.15 -2.77
C VAL A 48 7.70 2.09 -1.37
N ASP A 49 8.98 2.40 -1.22
CA ASP A 49 9.64 2.41 0.09
C ASP A 49 8.99 3.43 1.04
N VAL A 50 8.64 4.63 0.56
CA VAL A 50 7.94 5.65 1.36
C VAL A 50 6.54 5.19 1.75
N ILE A 51 5.74 4.72 0.79
CA ILE A 51 4.36 4.26 1.06
C ILE A 51 4.36 3.06 2.01
N ALA A 52 5.22 2.06 1.77
CA ALA A 52 5.33 0.88 2.62
C ALA A 52 5.79 1.23 4.04
N SER A 53 6.71 2.18 4.18
CA SER A 53 7.15 2.68 5.50
C SER A 53 6.00 3.36 6.24
N SER A 54 5.17 4.14 5.54
CA SER A 54 3.99 4.77 6.13
C SER A 54 2.92 3.76 6.59
N LEU A 55 2.79 2.60 5.91
CA LEU A 55 1.82 1.56 6.28
C LEU A 55 2.19 0.84 7.58
N ILE A 56 3.47 0.83 7.95
CA ILE A 56 3.99 0.14 9.13
C ILE A 56 4.47 1.11 10.22
N GLU A 57 4.08 2.38 10.12
CA GLU A 57 4.39 3.42 11.09
C GLU A 57 3.72 3.11 12.44
N PRO A 58 4.48 3.04 13.57
CA PRO A 58 3.97 2.54 14.86
C PRO A 58 2.76 3.29 15.43
N ASP A 59 2.66 4.60 15.15
CA ASP A 59 1.65 5.48 15.72
C ASP A 59 0.49 5.79 14.75
N ALA A 60 0.47 5.16 13.58
CA ALA A 60 -0.58 5.37 12.60
C ALA A 60 -1.91 4.77 13.06
N SER A 61 -2.99 5.54 12.94
CA SER A 61 -4.34 5.01 13.20
C SER A 61 -4.74 3.97 12.16
N LEU A 62 -5.56 2.99 12.53
CA LEU A 62 -6.07 1.99 11.58
C LEU A 62 -6.81 2.63 10.39
N GLY A 63 -7.50 3.76 10.59
CA GLY A 63 -8.14 4.51 9.51
C GLY A 63 -7.13 5.09 8.51
N THR A 64 -6.04 5.67 9.02
CA THR A 64 -4.94 6.18 8.19
C THR A 64 -4.25 5.04 7.43
N VAL A 65 -4.03 3.90 8.07
CA VAL A 65 -3.43 2.72 7.44
C VAL A 65 -4.32 2.19 6.30
N ILE A 66 -5.64 2.14 6.47
CA ILE A 66 -6.56 1.77 5.37
C ILE A 66 -6.51 2.78 4.23
N ALA A 67 -6.50 4.08 4.53
CA ALA A 67 -6.38 5.11 3.49
C ALA A 67 -5.08 4.93 2.67
N ARG A 68 -3.95 4.71 3.35
CA ARG A 68 -2.65 4.39 2.70
C ARG A 68 -2.71 3.09 1.88
N LEU A 69 -3.44 2.07 2.34
CA LEU A 69 -3.61 0.82 1.59
C LEU A 69 -4.49 1.02 0.34
N TYR A 70 -5.48 1.90 0.38
CA TYR A 70 -6.26 2.28 -0.79
C TYR A 70 -5.40 2.99 -1.84
N VAL A 71 -4.45 3.84 -1.42
CA VAL A 71 -3.44 4.42 -2.33
C VAL A 71 -2.63 3.32 -3.02
N VAL A 72 -2.15 2.31 -2.28
CA VAL A 72 -1.46 1.16 -2.88
C VAL A 72 -2.35 0.43 -3.89
N SER A 73 -3.62 0.22 -3.54
CA SER A 73 -4.59 -0.46 -4.41
C SER A 73 -4.83 0.30 -5.71
N ASP A 74 -5.01 1.62 -5.66
CA ASP A 74 -5.21 2.47 -6.84
C ASP A 74 -3.95 2.54 -7.71
N ILE A 75 -2.75 2.60 -7.11
CA ILE A 75 -1.50 2.51 -7.87
C ILE A 75 -1.39 1.17 -8.59
N LEU A 76 -1.69 0.05 -7.91
CA LEU A 76 -1.63 -1.29 -8.49
C LEU A 76 -2.66 -1.52 -9.59
N HIS A 77 -3.87 -0.97 -9.42
CA HIS A 77 -4.91 -0.97 -10.45
C HIS A 77 -4.41 -0.26 -11.73
N ASN A 78 -3.72 0.87 -11.56
CA ASN A 78 -3.20 1.68 -12.67
C ASN A 78 -1.81 1.24 -13.16
N ALA A 79 -1.21 0.20 -12.60
CA ALA A 79 0.12 -0.29 -12.98
C ALA A 79 0.16 -0.93 -14.39
N SER A 80 -0.97 -1.00 -15.08
CA SER A 80 -1.09 -1.46 -16.47
C SER A 80 -1.42 -0.32 -17.45
N ALA A 81 -1.52 0.93 -16.97
CA ALA A 81 -1.77 2.09 -17.81
C ALA A 81 -0.61 2.32 -18.81
N PRO A 82 -0.86 3.00 -19.95
CA PRO A 82 0.16 3.34 -20.94
C PRO A 82 1.06 4.50 -20.48
N VAL A 83 1.46 4.50 -19.20
CA VAL A 83 2.39 5.46 -18.61
C VAL A 83 3.74 4.76 -18.41
N ARG A 84 4.83 5.49 -18.65
CA ARG A 84 6.18 4.94 -18.51
C ARG A 84 6.48 4.66 -17.03
N GLY A 85 6.91 3.44 -16.72
CA GLY A 85 7.43 3.09 -15.39
C GLY A 85 6.40 2.52 -14.42
N VAL A 86 5.09 2.74 -14.64
CA VAL A 86 4.04 2.28 -13.70
C VAL A 86 4.01 0.76 -13.53
N GLN A 87 4.47 0.01 -14.54
CA GLN A 87 4.55 -1.45 -14.49
C GLN A 87 5.54 -1.94 -13.40
N ALA A 88 6.52 -1.10 -13.03
CA ALA A 88 7.47 -1.42 -11.97
C ALA A 88 6.80 -1.54 -10.59
N TYR A 89 5.67 -0.84 -10.36
CA TYR A 89 4.97 -0.88 -9.08
C TYR A 89 4.55 -2.29 -8.66
N ARG A 90 4.06 -3.12 -9.60
CA ARG A 90 3.69 -4.51 -9.29
C ARG A 90 4.87 -5.29 -8.72
N THR A 91 6.04 -5.18 -9.34
CA THR A 91 7.25 -5.86 -8.88
C THR A 91 7.74 -5.32 -7.54
N GLU A 92 7.80 -4.00 -7.37
CA GLU A 92 8.32 -3.41 -6.14
C GLU A 92 7.38 -3.63 -4.94
N PHE A 93 6.06 -3.49 -5.13
CA PHE A 93 5.09 -3.80 -4.07
C PHE A 93 5.11 -5.30 -3.71
N SER A 94 5.15 -6.20 -4.70
CA SER A 94 5.19 -7.65 -4.45
C SER A 94 6.31 -8.06 -3.50
N ARG A 95 7.46 -7.36 -3.52
CA ARG A 95 8.60 -7.62 -2.63
C ARG A 95 8.37 -7.19 -1.17
N ILE A 96 7.61 -6.12 -0.94
CA ILE A 96 7.47 -5.51 0.39
C ILE A 96 6.14 -5.85 1.07
N LEU A 97 5.10 -6.17 0.30
CA LEU A 97 3.76 -6.47 0.81
C LEU A 97 3.71 -7.59 1.87
N PRO A 98 4.49 -8.69 1.79
CA PRO A 98 4.48 -9.70 2.86
C PRO A 98 4.85 -9.11 4.24
N ARG A 99 5.86 -8.24 4.29
CA ARG A 99 6.25 -7.54 5.52
C ARG A 99 5.18 -6.56 5.99
N VAL A 100 4.55 -5.83 5.05
CA VAL A 100 3.46 -4.90 5.35
C VAL A 100 2.30 -5.66 5.98
N PHE A 101 1.81 -6.73 5.34
CA PHE A 101 0.65 -7.51 5.80
C PHE A 101 0.90 -8.16 7.17
N ALA A 102 2.12 -8.65 7.44
CA ALA A 102 2.50 -9.11 8.78
C ALA A 102 2.46 -7.99 9.83
N SER A 103 2.68 -6.73 9.44
CA SER A 103 2.53 -5.59 10.34
C SER A 103 1.08 -5.16 10.51
N LEU A 104 0.26 -5.25 9.46
CA LEU A 104 -1.17 -4.99 9.54
C LEU A 104 -1.86 -5.97 10.49
N GLU A 105 -1.45 -7.24 10.48
CA GLU A 105 -1.93 -8.24 11.45
C GLU A 105 -1.63 -7.78 12.88
N ARG A 106 -0.37 -7.45 13.19
CA ARG A 106 0.01 -6.99 14.54
C ARG A 106 -0.75 -5.76 14.99
N LEU A 107 -0.99 -4.82 14.07
CA LEU A 107 -1.79 -3.61 14.34
C LEU A 107 -3.26 -3.95 14.62
N ALA A 108 -3.85 -4.87 13.85
CA ALA A 108 -5.21 -5.32 14.06
C ALA A 108 -5.36 -6.10 15.37
N SER A 109 -4.37 -6.91 15.73
CA SER A 109 -4.34 -7.78 16.92
C SER A 109 -3.97 -7.05 18.22
N ASP A 110 -3.62 -5.76 18.17
CA ASP A 110 -3.32 -4.97 19.37
C ASP A 110 -4.51 -4.99 20.36
N ALA A 111 -4.21 -5.32 21.61
CA ALA A 111 -5.22 -5.46 22.67
C ALA A 111 -5.98 -4.16 22.97
N ARG A 112 -5.41 -3.00 22.61
CA ARG A 112 -6.05 -1.68 22.75
C ARG A 112 -7.10 -1.41 21.68
N VAL A 113 -7.09 -2.16 20.59
CA VAL A 113 -8.06 -2.03 19.49
C VAL A 113 -9.36 -2.74 19.87
N SER A 114 -10.48 -2.02 19.82
CA SER A 114 -11.81 -2.59 20.08
C SER A 114 -12.16 -3.64 19.02
N LYS A 115 -12.99 -4.62 19.41
CA LYS A 115 -13.44 -5.66 18.48
C LYS A 115 -14.10 -5.09 17.22
N SER A 116 -15.00 -4.12 17.36
CA SER A 116 -15.69 -3.51 16.22
C SER A 116 -14.73 -2.81 15.25
N THR A 117 -13.73 -2.10 15.78
CA THR A 117 -12.71 -1.45 14.94
C THR A 117 -11.84 -2.49 14.23
N ARG A 118 -11.44 -3.57 14.93
CA ARG A 118 -10.69 -4.68 14.33
C ARG A 118 -11.47 -5.35 13.20
N ASP A 119 -12.75 -5.63 13.42
CA ASP A 119 -13.62 -6.30 12.44
C ASP A 119 -13.78 -5.42 11.18
N ALA A 120 -13.97 -4.11 11.35
CA ALA A 120 -14.06 -3.16 10.25
C ALA A 120 -12.74 -3.05 9.46
N PHE A 121 -11.60 -2.95 10.15
CA PHE A 121 -10.28 -2.93 9.53
C PHE A 121 -10.01 -4.21 8.74
N THR A 122 -10.27 -5.37 9.36
CA THR A 122 -10.09 -6.70 8.75
C THR A 122 -10.94 -6.85 7.50
N LYS A 123 -12.20 -6.39 7.54
CA LYS A 123 -13.07 -6.38 6.37
C LYS A 123 -12.46 -5.53 5.24
N ASN A 124 -12.01 -4.32 5.53
CA ASN A 124 -11.43 -3.43 4.51
C ASN A 124 -10.17 -4.03 3.87
N VAL A 125 -9.26 -4.61 4.67
CA VAL A 125 -8.06 -5.29 4.13
C VAL A 125 -8.44 -6.49 3.25
N THR A 126 -9.44 -7.26 3.68
CA THR A 126 -9.94 -8.43 2.93
C THR A 126 -10.58 -8.00 1.60
N ASP A 127 -11.36 -6.91 1.60
CA ASP A 127 -11.97 -6.36 0.38
C ASP A 127 -10.88 -5.90 -0.61
N VAL A 128 -9.80 -5.26 -0.14
CA VAL A 128 -8.65 -4.90 -1.00
C VAL A 128 -8.01 -6.13 -1.64
N LEU A 129 -7.78 -7.20 -0.86
CA LEU A 129 -7.24 -8.45 -1.39
C LEU A 129 -8.16 -9.09 -2.42
N HIS A 130 -9.49 -9.06 -2.22
CA HIS A 130 -10.44 -9.53 -3.23
C HIS A 130 -10.34 -8.73 -4.53
N CYS A 131 -10.28 -7.39 -4.45
CA CYS A 131 -10.07 -6.55 -5.63
C CYS A 131 -8.77 -6.92 -6.37
N TRP A 132 -7.69 -7.23 -5.65
CA TRP A 132 -6.43 -7.63 -6.28
C TRP A 132 -6.52 -8.97 -7.02
N SER A 133 -7.30 -9.93 -6.52
CA SER A 133 -7.63 -11.16 -7.24
C SER A 133 -8.47 -10.85 -8.48
N ASP A 134 -9.56 -10.09 -8.33
CA ASP A 134 -10.50 -9.77 -9.42
C ASP A 134 -9.83 -9.03 -10.59
N TRP A 135 -8.90 -8.12 -10.28
CA TRP A 135 -8.16 -7.36 -11.28
C TRP A 135 -6.90 -8.08 -11.77
N CYS A 136 -6.63 -9.30 -11.30
CA CYS A 136 -5.41 -10.06 -11.56
C CYS A 136 -4.15 -9.20 -11.34
N VAL A 137 -4.11 -8.48 -10.22
CA VAL A 137 -2.96 -7.65 -9.83
C VAL A 137 -1.73 -8.53 -9.58
N PHE A 138 -1.95 -9.64 -8.88
CA PHE A 138 -0.98 -10.69 -8.61
C PHE A 138 -1.57 -12.06 -8.99
N ALA A 139 -0.74 -13.10 -8.98
CA ALA A 139 -1.24 -14.47 -9.03
C ALA A 139 -2.04 -14.79 -7.76
N ASP A 140 -3.06 -15.63 -7.86
CA ASP A 140 -3.93 -15.98 -6.73
C ASP A 140 -3.15 -16.51 -5.53
N THR A 141 -2.11 -17.31 -5.76
CA THR A 141 -1.24 -17.82 -4.69
C THR A 141 -0.57 -16.70 -3.88
N VAL A 142 -0.19 -15.60 -4.53
CA VAL A 142 0.41 -14.45 -3.83
C VAL A 142 -0.64 -13.73 -2.98
N VAL A 143 -1.86 -13.56 -3.50
CA VAL A 143 -2.96 -12.94 -2.74
C VAL A 143 -3.35 -13.82 -1.55
N ASP A 144 -3.40 -15.13 -1.74
CA ASP A 144 -3.69 -16.10 -0.69
C ASP A 144 -2.61 -16.12 0.40
N ASP A 145 -1.32 -16.04 0.03
CA ASP A 145 -0.22 -15.93 0.98
C ASP A 145 -0.30 -14.64 1.81
N LEU A 146 -0.66 -13.51 1.18
CA LEU A 146 -0.87 -12.24 1.87
C LEU A 146 -2.08 -12.31 2.81
N ARG A 147 -3.17 -12.94 2.38
CA ARG A 147 -4.36 -13.19 3.22
C ARG A 147 -3.98 -14.04 4.42
N ALA A 148 -3.31 -15.16 4.21
CA ALA A 148 -2.85 -16.05 5.26
C ALA A 148 -1.93 -15.33 6.25
N THR A 149 -1.01 -14.51 5.75
CA THR A 149 -0.12 -13.67 6.59
C THR A 149 -0.91 -12.70 7.47
N PHE A 150 -1.97 -12.07 6.93
CA PHE A 150 -2.77 -11.11 7.67
C PHE A 150 -3.76 -11.76 8.66
N THR A 151 -4.25 -12.95 8.35
CA THR A 151 -5.18 -13.68 9.22
C THR A 151 -4.49 -14.68 10.14
N ALA A 152 -3.15 -14.74 10.13
CA ALA A 152 -2.38 -15.55 11.04
C ALA A 152 -2.58 -15.02 12.46
N ALA A 153 -3.62 -15.50 13.14
CA ALA A 153 -3.77 -15.30 14.58
C ALA A 153 -2.54 -15.90 15.27
N PRO A 154 -1.98 -15.23 16.30
CA PRO A 154 -0.98 -15.84 17.16
C PRO A 154 -1.52 -17.07 17.90
#